data_AF-A0A497FZ46-F1
#
_entry.id   AF-A0A497FZ46-F1
#
_cell.length_a   1.000
_cell.length_b   1.000
_cell.length_c   1.000
_cell.angle_alpha   90.00
_cell.angle_beta   90.00
_cell.angle_gamma   90.00
#
_symmetry.space_group_name_H-M   'P 1'
#
loop_
_entity.id
_entity.type
_entity.pdbx_description
1 polymer ?
#
loop_
_entity_poly.entity_id
_entity_poly.type
_entity_poly.pdbx_seq_one_letter_code
_entity_poly.pdbx_strand_id
1 'polypeptide(L)'
;MKIETLHNFSLRDVEAIAKTFGFQTEINPGNRPGPGIVLRYESILICVESEIGHDTGGSKKYFTKLIKRLQIKVDQDRKSQDLLFLIIITNTPRRLAEALSQFAEKFREIGFSKGELGRDIYIVPALLYRELIPAILVRILSSITPAGALIVT
;
A
#
# COMPACT_ATOMS: atom_id res chain seq x y z
N MET A 1 -15.67 -12.85 -19.57
CA MET A 1 -15.87 -12.68 -18.12
C MET A 1 -14.50 -12.87 -17.46
N LYS A 2 -13.83 -11.80 -17.00
CA LYS A 2 -12.51 -11.93 -16.34
C LYS A 2 -12.73 -12.65 -15.00
N ILE A 3 -11.99 -13.72 -14.73
CA ILE A 3 -12.03 -14.43 -13.44
C ILE A 3 -11.73 -13.39 -12.35
N GLU A 4 -12.74 -13.03 -11.56
CA GLU A 4 -12.54 -12.23 -10.35
C GLU A 4 -11.79 -13.10 -9.35
N THR A 5 -10.49 -12.86 -9.20
CA THR A 5 -9.68 -13.50 -8.16
C THR A 5 -9.95 -12.81 -6.82
N LEU A 6 -9.77 -13.53 -5.71
CA LEU A 6 -9.86 -12.95 -4.36
C LEU A 6 -8.98 -11.70 -4.20
N HIS A 7 -7.84 -11.69 -4.89
CA HIS A 7 -6.99 -10.52 -5.08
C HIS A 7 -7.76 -9.31 -5.64
N ASN A 8 -8.40 -9.45 -6.81
CA ASN A 8 -9.15 -8.36 -7.45
C ASN A 8 -10.29 -7.83 -6.56
N PHE A 9 -10.96 -8.71 -5.83
CA PHE A 9 -12.03 -8.33 -4.92
C PHE A 9 -11.51 -7.45 -3.78
N SER A 10 -10.40 -7.83 -3.16
CA SER A 10 -9.79 -7.03 -2.09
C SER A 10 -9.35 -5.62 -2.54
N LEU A 11 -8.88 -5.49 -3.78
CA LEU A 11 -8.52 -4.18 -4.33
C LEU A 11 -9.73 -3.28 -4.55
N ARG A 12 -10.88 -3.83 -4.94
CA ARG A 12 -12.13 -3.06 -5.08
C ARG A 12 -12.68 -2.60 -3.73
N ASP A 13 -12.60 -3.43 -2.70
CA ASP A 13 -13.01 -3.04 -1.36
C ASP A 13 -12.13 -1.90 -0.84
N VAL A 14 -10.82 -1.98 -1.03
CA VAL A 14 -9.88 -0.88 -0.69
C VAL A 14 -10.21 0.38 -1.48
N GLU A 15 -10.50 0.26 -2.79
CA GLU A 15 -10.89 1.39 -3.62
C GLU A 15 -12.15 2.09 -3.07
N ALA A 16 -13.19 1.31 -2.78
CA ALA A 16 -14.45 1.82 -2.27
C ALA A 16 -14.24 2.56 -0.95
N ILE A 17 -13.50 1.97 -0.01
CA ILE A 17 -13.15 2.60 1.26
C ILE A 17 -12.33 3.87 1.02
N ALA A 18 -11.29 3.83 0.20
CA ALA A 18 -10.43 5.00 -0.02
C ALA A 18 -11.20 6.19 -0.62
N LYS A 19 -12.13 5.92 -1.54
CA LYS A 19 -13.01 6.95 -2.12
C LYS A 19 -13.89 7.63 -1.06
N THR A 20 -14.34 6.94 -0.02
CA THR A 20 -15.11 7.59 1.06
C THR A 20 -14.28 8.56 1.89
N PHE A 21 -12.95 8.40 1.90
CA PHE A 21 -12.00 9.32 2.52
C PHE A 21 -11.48 10.41 1.55
N GLY A 22 -12.06 10.53 0.35
CA GLY A 22 -11.70 11.57 -0.62
C GLY A 22 -10.44 11.26 -1.45
N PHE A 23 -9.89 10.05 -1.38
CA PHE A 23 -8.75 9.68 -2.22
C PHE A 23 -9.16 9.53 -3.69
N GLN A 24 -8.31 10.01 -4.59
CA GLN A 24 -8.32 9.60 -5.99
C GLN A 24 -7.68 8.22 -6.11
N THR A 25 -8.27 7.34 -6.92
CA THR A 25 -7.85 5.93 -7.02
C THR A 25 -7.53 5.53 -8.45
N GLU A 26 -6.44 4.79 -8.63
CA GLU A 26 -6.06 4.16 -9.89
C GLU A 26 -5.86 2.65 -9.63
N ILE A 27 -6.81 1.82 -10.06
CA ILE A 27 -6.64 0.36 -10.01
C ILE A 27 -5.85 -0.07 -11.24
N ASN A 28 -4.83 -0.89 -11.02
CA ASN A 28 -4.10 -1.57 -12.07
C ASN A 28 -4.43 -3.07 -12.06
N PRO A 29 -5.61 -3.49 -12.60
CA PRO A 29 -6.02 -4.89 -12.52
C PRO A 29 -5.19 -5.76 -13.48
N GLY A 30 -4.52 -6.78 -12.94
CA GLY A 30 -3.77 -7.80 -13.69
C GLY A 30 -2.27 -7.54 -13.84
N ASN A 31 -1.62 -8.25 -14.78
CA ASN A 31 -0.16 -8.28 -15.01
C ASN A 31 0.50 -6.95 -15.45
N ARG A 32 -0.13 -5.78 -15.22
CA ARG A 32 0.55 -4.50 -15.48
C ARG A 32 1.65 -4.29 -14.44
N PRO A 33 2.84 -3.82 -14.84
CA PRO A 33 3.91 -3.52 -13.89
C PRO A 33 3.48 -2.34 -13.00
N GLY A 34 3.46 -2.57 -11.69
CA GLY A 34 3.09 -1.57 -10.69
C GLY A 34 2.36 -2.18 -9.50
N PRO A 35 1.93 -1.36 -8.52
CA PRO A 35 1.09 -1.81 -7.41
C PRO A 35 -0.34 -2.09 -7.87
N GLY A 36 -1.03 -3.00 -7.18
CA GLY A 36 -2.42 -3.37 -7.50
C GLY A 36 -3.39 -2.18 -7.53
N ILE A 37 -3.23 -1.22 -6.61
CA ILE A 37 -3.96 0.06 -6.63
C ILE A 37 -3.04 1.17 -6.09
N VAL A 38 -3.25 2.37 -6.64
CA VAL A 38 -2.62 3.61 -6.18
C VAL A 38 -3.70 4.55 -5.66
N LEU A 39 -3.49 5.09 -4.47
CA LEU A 39 -4.36 6.08 -3.84
C LEU A 39 -3.61 7.41 -3.72
N ARG A 40 -4.29 8.50 -4.03
CA ARG A 40 -3.73 9.86 -3.97
C ARG A 40 -4.64 10.80 -3.20
N TYR A 41 -4.05 11.59 -2.31
CA TYR A 41 -4.72 12.66 -1.59
C TYR A 41 -3.71 13.76 -1.29
N GLU A 42 -3.89 14.97 -1.84
CA GLU A 42 -2.93 16.07 -1.71
C GLU A 42 -1.47 15.64 -1.97
N SER A 43 -0.59 15.72 -0.97
CA SER A 43 0.82 15.28 -1.01
C SER A 43 1.03 13.85 -0.50
N ILE A 44 0.00 13.01 -0.46
CA ILE A 44 0.07 11.60 -0.06
C ILE A 44 -0.09 10.70 -1.28
N LEU A 45 0.83 9.75 -1.40
CA LEU A 45 0.79 8.64 -2.35
C LEU A 45 0.80 7.32 -1.58
N ILE A 46 -0.25 6.52 -1.74
CA ILE A 46 -0.35 5.18 -1.12
C ILE A 46 -0.37 4.13 -2.23
N CYS A 47 0.63 3.25 -2.21
CA CYS A 47 0.63 2.03 -3.02
C CYS A 47 -0.01 0.90 -2.20
N VAL A 48 -0.99 0.19 -2.75
CA VAL A 48 -1.57 -0.97 -2.08
C VAL A 48 -1.38 -2.21 -2.92
N GLU A 49 -0.98 -3.28 -2.25
CA GLU A 49 -0.69 -4.59 -2.83
C GLU A 49 -1.50 -5.66 -2.11
N SER A 50 -2.04 -6.60 -2.88
CA SER A 50 -2.78 -7.73 -2.34
C SER A 50 -2.08 -9.03 -2.74
N GLU A 51 -1.77 -9.87 -1.76
CA GLU A 51 -1.23 -11.22 -1.95
C GLU A 51 -2.25 -12.29 -1.52
N ILE A 52 -3.53 -11.92 -1.50
CA ILE A 52 -4.61 -12.86 -1.19
C ILE A 52 -4.72 -13.88 -2.31
N GLY A 53 -4.59 -15.16 -1.94
CA GLY A 53 -4.71 -16.28 -2.88
C GLY A 53 -3.47 -16.51 -3.74
N HIS A 54 -2.36 -15.82 -3.47
CA HIS A 54 -1.08 -16.04 -4.15
C HIS A 54 -0.07 -16.70 -3.21
N ASP A 55 0.66 -17.71 -3.73
CA ASP A 55 1.90 -18.13 -3.10
C ASP A 55 3.00 -17.12 -3.45
N THR A 56 3.25 -16.21 -2.51
CA THR A 56 4.32 -15.20 -2.60
C THR A 56 5.74 -15.81 -2.68
N GLY A 57 5.91 -17.12 -2.50
CA GLY A 57 7.22 -17.76 -2.36
C GLY A 57 7.94 -17.25 -1.11
N GLY A 58 9.28 -17.16 -1.14
CA GLY A 58 10.06 -16.61 -0.02
C GLY A 58 9.98 -15.07 0.10
N SER A 59 9.92 -14.54 1.33
CA SER A 59 9.81 -13.09 1.62
C SER A 59 10.87 -12.24 0.91
N LYS A 60 12.10 -12.78 0.77
CA LYS A 60 13.19 -12.10 0.05
C LYS A 60 12.86 -11.87 -1.43
N LYS A 61 12.32 -12.91 -2.10
CA LYS A 61 11.93 -12.85 -3.51
C LYS A 61 10.72 -11.92 -3.69
N TYR A 62 9.78 -11.97 -2.76
CA TYR A 62 8.62 -11.08 -2.71
C TYR A 62 9.05 -9.60 -2.66
N PHE A 63 9.78 -9.18 -1.62
CA PHE A 63 10.17 -7.78 -1.46
C PHE A 63 11.07 -7.28 -2.59
N THR A 64 11.99 -8.12 -3.10
CA THR A 64 12.84 -7.73 -4.24
C THR A 64 12.01 -7.44 -5.49
N LYS A 65 10.96 -8.23 -5.77
CA LYS A 65 10.05 -7.98 -6.89
C LYS A 65 9.18 -6.76 -6.63
N LEU A 66 8.63 -6.64 -5.42
CA LEU A 66 7.78 -5.53 -5.03
C LEU A 66 8.49 -4.18 -5.19
N ILE A 67 9.69 -4.05 -4.62
CA ILE A 67 10.51 -2.83 -4.70
C ILE A 67 10.75 -2.43 -6.16
N LYS A 68 11.06 -3.39 -7.05
CA LYS A 68 11.23 -3.11 -8.48
C LYS A 68 9.95 -2.58 -9.13
N ARG A 69 8.78 -3.15 -8.81
CA ARG A 69 7.49 -2.67 -9.32
C ARG A 69 7.15 -1.28 -8.79
N LEU A 70 7.41 -1.05 -7.50
CA LEU A 70 7.17 0.24 -6.85
C LEU A 70 8.08 1.32 -7.39
N GLN A 71 9.37 1.04 -7.61
CA GLN A 71 10.33 2.00 -8.20
C GLN A 71 9.81 2.56 -9.52
N ILE A 72 9.35 1.70 -10.43
CA ILE A 72 8.79 2.12 -11.73
C ILE A 72 7.65 3.12 -11.53
N LYS A 73 6.74 2.84 -10.59
CA LYS A 73 5.62 3.74 -10.31
C LYS A 73 6.09 5.01 -9.60
N VAL A 74 7.00 4.93 -8.63
CA VAL A 74 7.52 6.13 -7.96
C VAL A 74 8.20 7.07 -8.96
N ASP A 75 9.02 6.55 -9.87
CA ASP A 75 9.72 7.36 -10.87
C ASP A 75 8.78 8.06 -11.86
N GLN A 76 7.67 7.42 -12.22
CA GLN A 76 6.71 7.98 -13.17
C GLN A 76 5.81 9.05 -12.55
N ASP A 77 5.48 8.88 -11.28
CA ASP A 77 4.19 9.31 -10.76
C ASP A 77 4.30 10.09 -9.44
N ARG A 78 5.49 10.15 -8.84
CA ARG A 78 5.74 10.87 -7.58
C ARG A 78 6.16 12.31 -7.86
N LYS A 79 5.48 13.27 -7.24
CA LYS A 79 5.96 14.65 -7.16
C LYS A 79 7.00 14.75 -6.03
N SER A 80 7.99 15.62 -6.16
CA SER A 80 9.15 15.65 -5.23
C SER A 80 8.79 15.83 -3.75
N GLN A 81 7.58 16.29 -3.43
CA GLN A 81 7.09 16.52 -2.07
C GLN A 81 6.13 15.45 -1.54
N ASP A 82 5.81 14.42 -2.32
CA ASP A 82 4.82 13.42 -1.90
C ASP A 82 5.38 12.50 -0.79
N LEU A 83 4.60 12.33 0.28
CA LEU A 83 4.78 11.30 1.30
C LEU A 83 4.32 9.96 0.73
N LEU A 84 5.22 8.97 0.78
CA LEU A 84 4.99 7.66 0.20
C LEU A 84 4.64 6.63 1.28
N PHE A 85 3.54 5.92 1.07
CA PHE A 85 3.06 4.86 1.94
C PHE A 85 2.81 3.57 1.15
N LEU A 86 2.92 2.44 1.83
CA LEU A 86 2.66 1.12 1.28
C LEU A 86 1.74 0.33 2.19
N ILE A 87 0.69 -0.26 1.63
CA ILE A 87 -0.18 -1.19 2.35
C ILE A 87 -0.11 -2.54 1.65
N ILE A 88 0.23 -3.59 2.39
CA ILE A 88 0.35 -4.97 1.89
C ILE A 88 -0.72 -5.81 2.58
N ILE A 89 -1.73 -6.25 1.83
CA ILE A 89 -2.76 -7.17 2.30
C ILE A 89 -2.30 -8.60 2.00
N THR A 90 -2.17 -9.46 3.01
CA THR A 90 -1.57 -10.79 2.83
C THR A 90 -2.16 -11.85 3.74
N ASN A 91 -2.12 -13.11 3.28
CA ASN A 91 -2.40 -14.29 4.09
C ASN A 91 -1.25 -14.64 5.08
N THR A 92 -0.07 -14.04 4.93
CA THR A 92 1.13 -14.36 5.74
C THR A 92 1.78 -13.14 6.40
N PRO A 93 1.02 -12.34 7.18
CA PRO A 93 1.48 -11.03 7.67
C PRO A 93 2.74 -11.11 8.53
N ARG A 94 2.80 -12.07 9.47
CA ARG A 94 3.97 -12.25 10.36
C ARG A 94 5.27 -12.46 9.59
N ARG A 95 5.25 -13.34 8.60
CA ARG A 95 6.41 -13.70 7.79
C ARG A 95 6.93 -12.54 6.94
N LEU A 96 6.05 -11.66 6.47
CA LEU A 96 6.46 -10.45 5.75
C LEU A 96 6.97 -9.38 6.73
N ALA A 97 6.33 -9.22 7.88
CA ALA A 97 6.75 -8.28 8.92
C ALA A 97 8.16 -8.58 9.45
N GLU A 98 8.46 -9.85 9.76
CA GLU A 98 9.79 -10.28 10.23
C GLU A 98 10.89 -10.03 9.19
N ALA A 99 10.56 -10.14 7.89
CA ALA A 99 11.51 -9.93 6.81
C ALA A 99 11.70 -8.45 6.43
N LEU A 100 10.76 -7.56 6.76
CA LEU A 100 10.74 -6.18 6.28
C LEU A 100 11.98 -5.37 6.69
N SER A 101 12.48 -5.58 7.91
CA SER A 101 13.65 -4.85 8.43
C SER A 101 14.90 -5.05 7.56
N GLN A 102 15.02 -6.19 6.87
CA GLN A 102 16.12 -6.48 5.95
C GLN A 102 16.05 -5.67 4.64
N PHE A 103 14.93 -5.00 4.38
CA PHE A 103 14.64 -4.24 3.17
C PHE A 103 14.43 -2.74 3.42
N ALA A 104 14.49 -2.28 4.68
CA ALA A 104 14.23 -0.89 5.04
C ALA A 104 15.09 0.09 4.21
N GLU A 105 16.40 -0.15 4.09
CA GLU A 105 17.30 0.66 3.26
C GLU A 105 16.85 0.77 1.81
N LYS A 106 16.45 -0.35 1.22
CA LYS A 106 15.99 -0.38 -0.18
C LYS A 106 14.68 0.36 -0.37
N PHE A 107 13.79 0.34 0.63
CA PHE A 107 12.59 1.17 0.58
C PHE A 107 12.94 2.66 0.67
N ARG A 108 13.93 3.04 1.49
CA ARG A 108 14.40 4.44 1.55
C ARG A 108 15.02 4.91 0.24
N GLU A 109 15.79 4.06 -0.42
CA GLU A 109 16.36 4.33 -1.76
C GLU A 109 15.28 4.68 -2.79
N ILE A 110 14.12 4.02 -2.72
CA ILE A 110 12.99 4.29 -3.63
C ILE A 110 12.05 5.38 -3.12
N GLY A 111 12.41 6.09 -2.04
CA GLY A 111 11.71 7.30 -1.60
C GLY A 111 10.77 7.16 -0.39
N PHE A 112 10.71 6.01 0.26
CA PHE A 112 10.04 5.87 1.56
C PHE A 112 10.83 6.64 2.64
N SER A 113 10.14 7.13 3.68
CA SER A 113 10.80 7.91 4.74
C SER A 113 11.74 7.04 5.58
N LYS A 114 11.27 5.86 5.98
CA LYS A 114 11.97 4.93 6.86
C LYS A 114 11.96 3.50 6.34
N GLY A 115 10.95 3.11 5.56
CA GLY A 115 10.75 1.71 5.17
C GLY A 115 10.42 0.82 6.36
N GLU A 116 9.64 1.34 7.31
CA GLU A 116 9.37 0.73 8.62
C GLU A 116 7.89 0.36 8.77
N LEU A 117 7.65 -0.78 9.44
CA LEU A 117 6.30 -1.23 9.78
C LEU A 117 5.58 -0.22 10.67
N GLY A 118 4.35 0.15 10.30
CA GLY A 118 3.49 1.07 11.07
C GLY A 118 3.87 2.56 10.96
N ARG A 119 4.90 2.89 10.16
CA ARG A 119 5.28 4.27 9.85
C ARG A 119 4.83 4.63 8.44
N ASP A 120 5.49 4.04 7.45
CA ASP A 120 5.24 4.23 6.03
C ASP A 120 4.91 2.92 5.31
N ILE A 121 5.10 1.76 5.96
CA ILE A 121 4.69 0.46 5.45
C ILE A 121 3.72 -0.21 6.42
N TYR A 122 2.59 -0.69 5.93
CA TYR A 122 1.57 -1.40 6.71
C TYR A 122 1.38 -2.80 6.12
N ILE A 123 1.47 -3.83 6.96
CA ILE A 123 1.22 -5.22 6.57
C ILE A 123 -0.06 -5.66 7.27
N VAL A 124 -1.07 -5.97 6.48
CA VAL A 124 -2.46 -6.17 6.91
C VAL A 124 -2.85 -7.63 6.68
N PRO A 125 -3.35 -8.34 7.70
CA PRO A 125 -3.91 -9.68 7.50
C PRO A 125 -5.11 -9.65 6.54
N ALA A 126 -5.13 -10.56 5.59
CA ALA A 126 -6.21 -10.70 4.61
C ALA A 126 -7.61 -10.90 5.22
N LEU A 127 -7.69 -11.39 6.44
CA LEU A 127 -8.96 -11.59 7.15
C LEU A 127 -9.50 -10.31 7.82
N LEU A 128 -8.66 -9.29 8.02
CA LEU A 128 -8.97 -8.10 8.83
C LEU A 128 -8.80 -6.80 8.05
N TYR A 129 -8.58 -6.86 6.74
CA TYR A 129 -8.23 -5.64 6.00
C TYR A 129 -9.40 -4.65 5.92
N ARG A 130 -10.65 -5.11 5.88
CA ARG A 130 -11.82 -4.21 5.80
C ARG A 130 -11.94 -3.34 7.03
N GLU A 131 -11.56 -3.87 8.19
CA GLU A 131 -11.58 -3.20 9.48
C GLU A 131 -10.34 -2.33 9.68
N LEU A 132 -9.18 -2.77 9.18
CA LEU A 132 -7.91 -2.08 9.38
C LEU A 132 -7.63 -0.97 8.36
N ILE A 133 -8.09 -1.10 7.11
CA ILE A 133 -7.84 -0.09 6.06
C ILE A 133 -8.37 1.29 6.46
N PRO A 134 -9.62 1.46 6.95
CA PRO A 134 -10.10 2.77 7.40
C PRO A 134 -9.20 3.39 8.47
N ALA A 135 -8.78 2.61 9.48
CA ALA A 135 -7.91 3.08 10.55
C ALA A 135 -6.51 3.48 10.02
N ILE A 136 -5.96 2.71 9.08
CA ILE A 136 -4.67 3.02 8.43
C ILE A 136 -4.78 4.30 7.60
N LEU A 137 -5.85 4.48 6.83
CA LEU A 137 -6.06 5.68 6.02
C LEU A 137 -6.18 6.94 6.91
N VAL A 138 -6.95 6.87 8.00
CA VAL A 138 -7.03 7.97 8.98
C VAL A 138 -5.65 8.29 9.56
N ARG A 139 -4.88 7.26 9.93
CA ARG A 139 -3.51 7.43 10.43
C ARG A 139 -2.62 8.11 9.38
N ILE A 140 -2.72 7.72 8.12
CA ILE A 140 -1.94 8.31 7.03
C ILE A 140 -2.36 9.77 6.79
N LEU A 141 -3.66 10.09 6.76
CA LEU A 141 -4.15 11.47 6.63
C LEU A 141 -3.67 12.38 7.77
N SER A 142 -3.51 11.83 8.98
CA SER A 142 -2.96 12.58 10.11
C SER A 142 -1.48 12.99 9.94
N SER A 143 -0.78 12.49 8.91
CA SER A 143 0.61 12.87 8.62
C SER A 143 0.76 14.23 7.94
N ILE A 144 -0.29 14.72 7.26
CA ILE A 144 -0.32 16.03 6.59
C ILE A 144 -1.26 17.01 7.29
N THR A 145 -2.12 16.51 8.16
CA THR A 145 -3.10 17.32 8.89
C THR A 145 -2.44 17.86 10.17
N PRO A 146 -2.49 19.18 10.43
CA PRO A 146 -1.97 19.72 11.69
C PRO A 146 -2.67 19.07 12.89
N ALA A 147 -1.92 18.85 13.98
CA ALA A 147 -2.47 18.28 15.21
C ALA A 147 -3.71 19.08 15.68
N GLY A 148 -4.86 18.41 15.73
CA GLY A 148 -6.13 19.00 16.19
C GLY A 148 -7.10 19.47 15.11
N ALA A 149 -6.75 19.38 13.81
CA ALA A 149 -7.74 19.59 12.75
C ALA A 149 -8.62 18.35 12.59
N LEU A 150 -9.92 18.52 12.86
CA LEU A 150 -10.96 17.54 12.63
C LEU A 150 -11.07 17.31 11.12
N ILE A 151 -10.90 16.07 10.67
CA ILE A 151 -11.27 15.67 9.30
C ILE A 151 -12.80 15.63 9.28
N VAL A 152 -13.43 16.77 8.95
CA VAL A 152 -14.87 16.84 8.72
C VAL A 152 -15.10 16.60 7.23
N THR A 153 -15.61 15.41 6.89
CA THR A 153 -16.14 15.10 5.54
C THR A 153 -17.58 15.54 5.41
#